data_AF-A0A7R9YTR2-F1
#
_entry.id   AF-A0A7R9YTR2-F1
#
_cell.length_a   1.000
_cell.length_b   1.000
_cell.length_c   1.000
_cell.angle_alpha   90.00
_cell.angle_beta   90.00
_cell.angle_gamma   90.00
#
_symmetry.space_group_name_H-M   'P 1'
#
loop_
_entity.id
_entity.type
_entity.pdbx_description
1 polymer ?
#
loop_
_entity_poly.entity_id
_entity_poly.type
_entity_poly.pdbx_seq_one_letter_code
_entity_poly.pdbx_strand_id
1 'polypeptide(L)'
;VAVPAYFTVAQRKATAEAARLAGIEKVTLLQEPVAAAMAYGFGRPTDWDTLLVFDLGGGTLDLSLLEVFDGIMEVVETGGDARLGGDDFTTAAIEMVVRALPDDVRAEIEQGCASAGVRLAVRRAAEAAKVGLTDSQTIKLGLALPLHRGDGSGSESGSEGGGGGGGGSACV
;
A
#
# COMPACT_ATOMS: atom_id res chain seq x y z
N VAL A 1 14.23 16.43 -6.12
CA VAL A 1 13.12 15.45 -6.03
C VAL A 1 13.71 14.08 -6.31
N ALA A 2 13.51 13.12 -5.41
CA ALA A 2 13.98 11.76 -5.62
C ALA A 2 13.08 11.04 -6.64
N VAL A 3 13.66 10.15 -7.45
CA VAL A 3 12.94 9.31 -8.41
C VAL A 3 13.52 7.89 -8.40
N PRO A 4 12.73 6.85 -8.69
CA PRO A 4 13.24 5.50 -8.80
C PRO A 4 14.32 5.38 -9.88
N ALA A 5 15.34 4.56 -9.63
CA ALA A 5 16.50 4.42 -10.53
C ALA A 5 16.08 3.97 -11.94
N TYR A 6 15.13 3.05 -12.01
CA TYR A 6 14.63 2.44 -13.25
C TYR A 6 13.63 3.33 -14.03
N PHE A 7 13.32 4.54 -13.56
CA PHE A 7 12.41 5.43 -14.28
C PHE A 7 12.89 5.67 -15.72
N THR A 8 11.94 5.68 -16.66
CA THR A 8 12.21 6.05 -18.05
C THR A 8 12.42 7.56 -18.18
N VAL A 9 12.95 7.99 -19.33
CA VAL A 9 13.04 9.42 -19.66
C VAL A 9 11.67 10.11 -19.61
N ALA A 10 10.60 9.40 -20.02
CA ALA A 10 9.24 9.92 -19.98
C ALA A 10 8.75 10.13 -18.54
N GLN A 11 8.95 9.15 -17.65
CA GLN A 11 8.57 9.25 -16.24
C GLN A 11 9.36 10.34 -15.50
N ARG A 12 10.66 10.48 -15.80
CA ARG A 12 11.49 11.59 -15.28
C ARG A 12 10.96 12.95 -15.73
N LYS A 13 10.63 13.12 -17.01
CA LYS A 13 10.02 14.36 -17.52
C LYS A 13 8.69 14.66 -16.85
N ALA A 14 7.82 13.66 -16.70
CA ALA A 14 6.54 13.81 -16.02
C ALA A 14 6.71 14.26 -14.56
N THR A 15 7.69 13.71 -13.85
CA THR A 15 8.00 14.09 -12.46
C THR A 15 8.53 15.53 -12.37
N ALA A 16 9.42 15.93 -13.28
CA ALA A 16 9.93 17.30 -13.33
C ALA A 16 8.81 18.31 -13.65
N GLU A 17 7.90 17.96 -14.57
CA GLU A 17 6.75 18.80 -14.90
C GLU A 17 5.78 18.91 -13.72
N ALA A 18 5.54 17.82 -12.99
CA ALA A 18 4.74 17.86 -11.76
C ALA A 18 5.33 18.82 -10.72
N ALA A 19 6.67 18.84 -10.56
CA ALA A 19 7.34 19.79 -9.68
C ALA A 19 7.18 21.25 -10.14
N ARG A 20 7.25 21.49 -11.46
CA ARG A 20 7.02 22.82 -12.05
C ARG A 20 5.59 23.31 -11.81
N LEU A 21 4.61 22.44 -12.01
CA LEU A 21 3.19 22.74 -11.74
C LEU A 21 2.92 23.03 -10.26
N ALA A 22 3.71 22.44 -9.35
CA ALA A 22 3.69 22.76 -7.92
C ALA A 22 4.43 24.07 -7.56
N GLY A 23 4.94 24.82 -8.55
CA GLY A 23 5.62 26.10 -8.34
C GLY A 23 7.13 25.99 -8.10
N ILE A 24 7.75 24.83 -8.30
CA ILE A 24 9.20 24.64 -8.16
C ILE A 24 9.86 24.92 -9.51
N GLU A 25 10.40 26.12 -9.68
CA GLU A 25 10.97 26.58 -10.96
C GLU A 25 12.24 25.82 -11.39
N LYS A 26 13.04 25.36 -10.44
CA LYS A 26 14.28 24.61 -10.68
C LYS A 26 14.28 23.33 -9.87
N VAL A 27 14.14 22.19 -10.56
CA VAL A 27 14.15 20.88 -9.95
C VAL A 27 15.32 20.04 -10.47
N THR A 28 16.10 19.50 -9.54
CA THR A 28 17.05 18.42 -9.84
C THR A 28 16.39 17.11 -9.47
N LEU A 29 16.40 16.16 -10.42
CA LEU A 29 16.00 14.78 -10.16
C LEU A 29 17.22 14.02 -9.68
N LEU A 30 17.07 13.30 -8.57
CA LEU A 30 18.11 12.46 -7.97
C LEU A 30 17.58 11.03 -7.92
N GLN A 31 18.40 10.05 -8.27
CA GLN A 31 18.00 8.66 -8.13
C GLN A 31 17.86 8.32 -6.64
N GLU A 32 16.76 7.69 -6.25
CA GLU A 32 16.49 7.22 -4.89
C GLU A 32 17.67 6.45 -4.26
N PRO A 33 18.29 5.45 -4.91
CA PRO A 33 19.41 4.74 -4.29
C PRO A 33 20.63 5.63 -4.07
N VAL A 34 20.89 6.59 -4.96
CA VAL A 34 21.97 7.56 -4.78
C VAL A 34 21.64 8.53 -3.63
N ALA A 35 20.38 8.97 -3.53
CA ALA A 35 19.92 9.79 -2.41
C ALA A 35 20.08 9.07 -1.06
N ALA A 36 19.73 7.78 -1.00
CA ALA A 36 19.89 6.94 0.18
C ALA A 36 21.36 6.76 0.55
N ALA A 37 22.23 6.47 -0.43
CA ALA A 37 23.67 6.34 -0.21
C ALA A 37 24.32 7.66 0.25
N MET A 38 23.92 8.79 -0.34
CA MET A 38 24.35 10.13 0.10
C MET A 38 23.95 10.41 1.55
N ALA A 39 22.71 10.05 1.94
CA ALA A 39 22.25 10.21 3.31
C ALA A 39 23.00 9.29 4.28
N TYR A 40 23.28 8.05 3.88
CA TYR A 40 24.06 7.11 4.68
C TYR A 40 25.50 7.59 4.91
N GLY A 41 26.15 8.11 3.87
CA GLY A 41 27.52 8.62 3.92
C GLY A 41 27.68 10.01 4.53
N PHE A 42 26.59 10.74 4.76
CA PHE A 42 26.65 12.10 5.26
C PHE A 42 27.30 12.17 6.65
N GLY A 43 28.41 12.89 6.75
CA GLY A 43 29.15 13.09 8.01
C GLY A 43 29.94 11.86 8.49
N ARG A 44 30.12 10.83 7.65
CA ARG A 44 30.91 9.64 7.97
C ARG A 44 32.17 9.59 7.10
N PRO A 45 33.27 8.98 7.59
CA PRO A 45 34.33 8.53 6.71
C PRO A 45 33.72 7.57 5.66
N THR A 46 34.06 7.76 4.39
CA THR A 46 33.76 6.81 3.31
C THR A 46 34.89 5.79 3.27
N ASP A 47 34.82 4.82 4.18
CA ASP A 47 35.69 3.65 4.28
C ASP A 47 35.03 2.38 3.73
N TRP A 48 33.91 2.53 3.03
CA TRP A 48 33.12 1.47 2.41
C TRP A 48 33.20 1.60 0.88
N ASP A 49 33.66 0.53 0.23
CA ASP A 49 33.85 0.49 -1.23
C ASP A 49 32.56 0.13 -1.97
N THR A 50 31.62 -0.55 -1.30
CA THR A 50 30.40 -1.08 -1.91
C THR A 50 29.20 -0.97 -0.96
N LEU A 51 28.06 -0.51 -1.46
CA LEU A 51 26.78 -0.47 -0.75
C LEU A 51 25.69 -1.22 -1.52
N LEU A 52 24.83 -1.91 -0.78
CA LEU A 52 23.53 -2.33 -1.29
C LEU A 52 22.45 -1.44 -0.68
N VAL A 53 21.73 -0.70 -1.52
CA VAL A 53 20.48 -0.06 -1.12
C VAL A 53 19.36 -1.05 -1.35
N PHE A 54 18.63 -1.35 -0.27
CA PHE A 54 17.40 -2.13 -0.26
C PHE A 54 16.25 -1.19 0.08
N ASP A 55 15.42 -0.86 -0.90
CA ASP A 55 14.27 0.03 -0.74
C ASP A 55 12.98 -0.75 -0.99
N LEU A 56 12.23 -1.04 0.08
CA LEU A 56 10.94 -1.72 0.02
C LEU A 56 9.85 -0.72 0.39
N GLY A 57 9.27 -0.09 -0.63
CA GLY A 57 8.24 0.92 -0.50
C GLY A 57 6.83 0.34 -0.38
N GLY A 58 5.82 1.18 -0.63
CA GLY A 58 4.41 0.79 -0.60
C GLY A 58 3.99 -0.14 -1.73
N GLY A 59 4.61 -0.04 -2.91
CA GLY A 59 4.24 -0.84 -4.08
C GLY A 59 5.41 -1.29 -4.96
N THR A 60 6.64 -0.95 -4.59
CA THR A 60 7.85 -1.34 -5.33
C THR A 60 8.93 -1.82 -4.36
N LEU A 61 9.72 -2.78 -4.83
CA LEU A 61 10.98 -3.19 -4.23
C LEU A 61 12.08 -2.80 -5.19
N ASP A 62 13.04 -2.02 -4.73
CA ASP A 62 14.18 -1.53 -5.48
C ASP A 62 15.49 -1.93 -4.80
N LEU A 63 16.34 -2.61 -5.56
CA LEU A 63 17.67 -3.02 -5.13
C LEU A 63 18.69 -2.28 -5.99
N SER A 64 19.70 -1.69 -5.36
CA SER A 64 20.79 -1.05 -6.09
C SER A 64 22.12 -1.36 -5.44
N LEU A 65 23.05 -1.90 -6.23
CA LEU A 65 24.44 -2.05 -5.84
C LEU A 65 25.19 -0.79 -6.26
N LEU A 66 25.82 -0.11 -5.30
CA LEU A 66 26.63 1.06 -5.55
C LEU A 66 28.08 0.80 -5.19
N GLU A 67 28.98 1.33 -6.00
CA GLU A 67 30.39 1.46 -5.66
C GLU A 67 30.70 2.91 -5.28
N VAL A 68 31.57 3.06 -4.28
CA VAL A 68 32.01 4.38 -3.82
C VAL A 68 33.52 4.47 -3.83
N PHE A 69 34.01 5.44 -4.58
CA PHE A 69 35.43 5.71 -4.74
C PHE A 69 35.63 7.21 -4.90
N ASP A 70 36.63 7.77 -4.20
CA ASP A 70 36.99 9.19 -4.28
C ASP A 70 35.80 10.17 -4.13
N GLY A 71 34.79 9.80 -3.32
CA GLY A 71 33.57 10.59 -3.11
C GLY A 71 32.55 10.52 -4.25
N ILE A 72 32.81 9.73 -5.29
CA ILE A 72 31.89 9.40 -6.37
C ILE A 72 31.06 8.21 -5.94
N MET A 73 29.73 8.29 -6.10
CA MET A 73 28.81 7.18 -5.90
C MET A 73 28.25 6.77 -7.26
N GLU A 74 28.56 5.55 -7.69
CA GLU A 74 28.12 4.99 -8.96
C GLU A 74 27.19 3.81 -8.72
N VAL A 75 26.07 3.76 -9.45
CA VAL A 75 25.17 2.60 -9.44
C VAL A 75 25.73 1.57 -10.42
N VAL A 76 26.19 0.43 -9.90
CA VAL A 76 26.76 -0.67 -10.67
C VAL A 76 25.68 -1.53 -11.28
N GLU A 77 24.66 -1.87 -10.49
CA GLU A 77 23.57 -2.74 -10.91
C GLU A 77 22.28 -2.37 -10.18
N THR A 78 21.15 -2.58 -10.85
CA THR A 78 19.82 -2.37 -10.27
C THR A 78 18.94 -3.60 -10.49
N GLY A 79 18.17 -3.96 -9.48
CA GLY A 79 17.17 -5.02 -9.57
C GLY A 79 15.94 -4.67 -8.73
N GLY A 80 15.02 -5.63 -8.60
CA GLY A 80 13.81 -5.44 -7.80
C GLY A 80 12.54 -5.93 -8.48
N ASP A 81 11.41 -5.47 -7.99
CA ASP A 81 10.07 -5.76 -8.52
C ASP A 81 9.17 -4.53 -8.40
N ALA A 82 8.70 -4.04 -9.55
CA ALA A 82 7.84 -2.86 -9.66
C ALA A 82 6.39 -3.09 -9.19
N ARG A 83 6.05 -4.31 -8.73
CA ARG A 83 4.71 -4.69 -8.24
C ARG A 83 4.78 -5.48 -6.93
N LEU A 84 5.78 -5.21 -6.10
CA LEU A 84 5.94 -5.80 -4.79
C LEU A 84 6.16 -4.71 -3.76
N GLY A 85 5.34 -4.63 -2.72
CA GLY A 85 5.56 -3.67 -1.64
C GLY A 85 4.63 -3.84 -0.44
N GLY A 86 4.61 -2.79 0.39
CA GLY A 86 3.74 -2.61 1.56
C GLY A 86 2.28 -3.06 1.35
N ASP A 87 1.73 -2.80 0.17
CA ASP A 87 0.35 -3.11 -0.20
C ASP A 87 0.08 -4.62 -0.32
N ASP A 88 1.07 -5.41 -0.74
CA ASP A 88 0.96 -6.87 -0.80
C ASP A 88 0.91 -7.48 0.61
N PHE A 89 1.76 -6.97 1.51
CA PHE A 89 1.72 -7.37 2.92
C PHE A 89 0.38 -6.99 3.57
N THR A 90 -0.14 -5.81 3.24
CA THR A 90 -1.46 -5.38 3.73
C THR A 90 -2.57 -6.26 3.17
N THR A 91 -2.47 -6.65 1.90
CA THR A 91 -3.43 -7.59 1.28
C THR A 91 -3.38 -8.96 1.97
N ALA A 92 -2.20 -9.48 2.29
CA ALA A 92 -2.06 -10.71 3.07
C ALA A 92 -2.63 -10.56 4.49
N ALA A 93 -2.44 -9.40 5.13
CA ALA A 93 -2.97 -9.12 6.47
C ALA A 93 -4.50 -8.93 6.51
N ILE A 94 -5.15 -8.61 5.39
CA ILE A 94 -6.62 -8.50 5.31
C ILE A 94 -7.28 -9.80 5.76
N GLU A 95 -6.76 -10.96 5.34
CA GLU A 95 -7.35 -12.25 5.72
C GLU A 95 -7.37 -12.44 7.25
N MET A 96 -6.32 -12.00 7.94
CA MET A 96 -6.24 -12.05 9.41
C MET A 96 -7.31 -11.16 10.06
N VAL A 97 -7.55 -9.97 9.50
CA VAL A 97 -8.59 -9.05 10.00
C VAL A 97 -9.98 -9.61 9.73
N VAL A 98 -10.23 -10.13 8.52
CA VAL A 98 -11.53 -10.67 8.08
C VAL A 98 -11.98 -11.85 8.96
N ARG A 99 -11.05 -12.73 9.34
CA ARG A 99 -11.32 -13.85 10.25
C ARG A 99 -11.79 -13.42 11.65
N ALA A 100 -11.48 -12.20 12.07
CA ALA A 100 -11.88 -11.65 13.37
C ALA A 100 -13.22 -10.87 13.31
N LEU A 101 -13.82 -10.72 12.12
CA LEU A 101 -15.08 -10.01 11.95
C LEU A 101 -16.30 -10.88 12.28
N PRO A 102 -17.45 -10.26 12.59
CA PRO A 102 -18.75 -10.94 12.60
C PRO A 102 -18.99 -11.77 11.34
N ASP A 103 -19.69 -12.90 11.46
CA ASP A 103 -19.85 -13.89 10.39
C ASP A 103 -20.61 -13.35 9.16
N ASP A 104 -21.59 -12.47 9.38
CA ASP A 104 -22.34 -11.75 8.35
C ASP A 104 -21.43 -10.85 7.50
N VAL A 105 -20.63 -10.00 8.16
CA VAL A 105 -19.66 -9.10 7.49
C VAL A 105 -18.58 -9.92 6.78
N ARG A 106 -18.12 -11.01 7.39
CA ARG A 106 -17.13 -11.91 6.79
C ARG A 106 -17.67 -12.54 5.50
N ALA A 107 -18.89 -13.08 5.55
CA ALA A 107 -19.55 -13.68 4.40
C ALA A 107 -19.71 -12.65 3.27
N GLU A 108 -20.07 -11.40 3.58
CA GLU A 108 -20.17 -10.35 2.56
C GLU A 108 -18.84 -10.06 1.86
N ILE A 109 -17.72 -10.07 2.60
CA ILE A 109 -16.39 -9.81 2.04
C ILE A 109 -15.97 -10.98 1.16
N GLU A 110 -16.14 -12.21 1.62
CA GLU A 110 -15.78 -13.44 0.89
C GLU A 110 -16.60 -13.62 -0.39
N GLN A 111 -17.88 -13.20 -0.38
CA GLN A 111 -18.76 -13.20 -1.55
C GLN A 111 -18.55 -11.99 -2.47
N GLY A 112 -17.70 -11.03 -2.08
CA GLY A 112 -17.43 -9.83 -2.86
C GLY A 112 -18.57 -8.79 -2.87
N CYS A 113 -19.55 -8.92 -1.97
CA CYS A 113 -20.70 -8.02 -1.89
C CYS A 113 -20.60 -6.95 -0.79
N ALA A 114 -19.60 -7.05 0.10
CA ALA A 114 -19.33 -6.04 1.13
C ALA A 114 -19.21 -4.63 0.52
N SER A 115 -19.80 -3.62 1.18
CA SER A 115 -19.74 -2.24 0.68
C SER A 115 -18.32 -1.70 0.54
N ALA A 116 -18.12 -0.70 -0.32
CA ALA A 116 -16.81 -0.03 -0.46
C ALA A 116 -16.30 0.55 0.87
N GLY A 117 -17.21 1.01 1.75
CA GLY A 117 -16.87 1.50 3.08
C GLY A 117 -16.34 0.40 4.00
N VAL A 118 -16.99 -0.77 4.01
CA VAL A 118 -16.51 -1.94 4.77
C VAL A 118 -15.14 -2.39 4.27
N ARG A 119 -14.97 -2.55 2.95
CA ARG A 119 -13.67 -2.95 2.36
C ARG A 119 -12.56 -1.95 2.70
N LEU A 120 -12.85 -0.65 2.65
CA LEU A 120 -11.87 0.38 3.02
C LEU A 120 -11.53 0.34 4.52
N ALA A 121 -12.52 0.14 5.39
CA ALA A 121 -12.31 0.04 6.84
C ALA A 121 -11.41 -1.16 7.18
N VAL A 122 -11.68 -2.32 6.57
CA VAL A 122 -10.88 -3.55 6.74
C VAL A 122 -9.46 -3.34 6.23
N ARG A 123 -9.27 -2.77 5.03
CA ARG A 123 -7.93 -2.49 4.49
C ARG A 123 -7.13 -1.54 5.39
N ARG A 124 -7.78 -0.49 5.93
CA ARG A 124 -7.14 0.44 6.87
C ARG A 124 -6.74 -0.23 8.18
N ALA A 125 -7.60 -1.10 8.72
CA ALA A 125 -7.27 -1.86 9.91
C ALA A 125 -6.12 -2.85 9.66
N ALA A 126 -6.08 -3.51 8.50
CA ALA A 126 -4.97 -4.38 8.12
C ALA A 126 -3.64 -3.61 7.97
N GLU A 127 -3.67 -2.42 7.36
CA GLU A 127 -2.49 -1.55 7.26
C GLU A 127 -2.00 -1.12 8.65
N ALA A 128 -2.91 -0.62 9.49
CA ALA A 128 -2.61 -0.24 10.86
C ALA A 128 -2.08 -1.45 11.66
N ALA A 129 -2.57 -2.65 11.34
CA ALA A 129 -2.12 -3.87 11.99
C ALA A 129 -0.67 -4.21 11.63
N LYS A 130 -0.39 -4.27 10.33
CA LYS A 130 0.93 -4.52 9.77
C LYS A 130 1.96 -3.55 10.36
N VAL A 131 1.65 -2.25 10.35
CA VAL A 131 2.54 -1.20 10.89
C VAL A 131 2.69 -1.33 12.41
N GLY A 132 1.60 -1.55 13.14
CA GLY A 132 1.66 -1.69 14.60
C GLY A 132 2.47 -2.90 15.06
N LEU A 133 2.51 -3.97 14.27
CA LEU A 133 3.28 -5.18 14.55
C LEU A 133 4.78 -5.03 14.24
N THR A 134 5.23 -3.93 13.64
CA THR A 134 6.67 -3.69 13.41
C THR A 134 7.46 -3.62 14.72
N ASP A 135 6.92 -2.92 15.73
CA ASP A 135 7.58 -2.70 17.01
C ASP A 135 6.95 -3.50 18.17
N SER A 136 5.89 -4.26 17.90
CA SER A 136 5.10 -4.96 18.92
C SER A 136 4.74 -6.37 18.49
N GLN A 137 4.79 -7.33 19.42
CA GLN A 137 4.37 -8.70 19.14
C GLN A 137 2.85 -8.86 19.02
N THR A 138 2.09 -7.94 19.62
CA THR A 138 0.63 -7.95 19.61
C THR A 138 0.10 -6.52 19.60
N ILE A 139 -1.06 -6.32 18.99
CA ILE A 139 -1.75 -5.04 18.96
C ILE A 139 -3.26 -5.21 19.21
N LYS A 140 -3.92 -4.14 19.61
CA LYS A 140 -5.39 -4.07 19.67
C LYS A 140 -5.88 -3.19 18.52
N LEU A 141 -6.73 -3.73 17.67
CA LEU A 141 -7.33 -3.01 16.56
C LEU A 141 -8.74 -2.56 16.93
N GLY A 142 -9.00 -1.26 16.79
CA GLY A 142 -10.36 -0.72 16.80
C GLY A 142 -10.88 -0.62 15.37
N LEU A 143 -11.91 -1.39 15.03
CA LEU A 143 -12.54 -1.34 13.72
C LEU A 143 -13.96 -0.80 13.84
N ALA A 144 -14.18 0.40 13.32
CA ALA A 144 -15.52 0.95 13.14
C ALA A 144 -16.03 0.55 11.75
N LEU A 145 -16.99 -0.37 11.73
CA LEU A 145 -17.67 -0.73 10.49
C LEU A 145 -18.79 0.29 10.21
N PRO A 146 -18.92 0.79 8.96
CA PRO A 146 -20.12 1.52 8.55
C PRO A 146 -21.36 0.66 8.85
N LEU A 147 -22.50 1.29 9.19
CA LEU A 147 -23.75 0.61 9.53
C LEU A 147 -24.02 -0.54 8.54
N HIS A 148 -23.81 -1.76 9.04
CA HIS A 148 -24.15 -2.98 8.33
C HIS A 148 -25.68 -3.09 8.34
N ARG A 149 -26.30 -3.29 7.18
CA ARG A 149 -27.75 -3.53 7.10
C ARG A 149 -28.06 -4.98 7.49
N GLY A 150 -27.66 -5.37 8.68
CA GLY A 150 -28.10 -6.60 9.33
C GLY A 150 -29.09 -6.24 10.41
N ASP A 151 -30.36 -6.11 10.05
CA ASP A 151 -31.56 -6.34 10.90
C ASP A 151 -32.79 -5.67 10.26
N GLY A 152 -33.40 -6.38 9.32
CA GLY A 152 -34.77 -6.15 8.88
C GLY A 152 -35.76 -7.02 9.66
N SER A 153 -35.78 -6.95 10.99
CA SER A 153 -36.84 -7.55 11.80
C SER A 153 -37.53 -6.49 12.66
N GLY A 154 -38.52 -5.84 12.05
CA GLY A 154 -39.52 -4.99 12.70
C GLY A 154 -40.77 -4.95 11.83
N SER A 155 -41.79 -5.74 12.20
CA SER A 155 -43.17 -5.71 11.70
C SER A 155 -43.75 -4.28 11.74
N GLU A 156 -44.57 -3.80 10.79
CA GLU A 156 -45.99 -4.18 10.62
C GLU A 156 -46.59 -3.81 9.23
N SER A 157 -47.38 -4.76 8.71
CA SER A 157 -48.63 -4.68 7.91
C SER A 157 -48.77 -3.74 6.69
N GLY A 158 -49.06 -4.36 5.53
CA GLY A 158 -49.68 -3.69 4.38
C GLY A 158 -49.78 -4.54 3.10
N SER A 159 -50.81 -5.41 3.04
CA SER A 159 -51.50 -6.03 1.89
C SER A 159 -50.88 -6.15 0.47
N GLU A 160 -50.93 -7.40 -0.01
CA GLU A 160 -51.31 -7.89 -1.35
C GLU A 160 -50.42 -7.67 -2.60
N GLY A 161 -50.07 -8.78 -3.26
CA GLY A 161 -50.15 -8.89 -4.73
C GLY A 161 -48.97 -9.52 -5.49
N GLY A 162 -49.01 -10.84 -5.68
CA GLY A 162 -48.77 -11.50 -6.99
C GLY A 162 -47.33 -11.75 -7.52
N GLY A 163 -47.06 -13.03 -7.83
CA GLY A 163 -46.25 -13.43 -9.00
C GLY A 163 -44.86 -14.06 -8.74
N GLY A 164 -44.75 -15.39 -8.92
CA GLY A 164 -43.48 -16.12 -9.04
C GLY A 164 -42.72 -15.75 -10.33
N GLY A 165 -41.47 -16.12 -10.56
CA GLY A 165 -40.50 -16.96 -9.86
C GLY A 165 -39.23 -17.03 -10.73
N GLY A 166 -38.07 -17.25 -10.11
CA GLY A 166 -36.78 -17.44 -10.82
C GLY A 166 -35.61 -16.64 -10.25
N GLY A 167 -35.46 -16.63 -8.91
CA GLY A 167 -34.36 -15.95 -8.23
C GLY A 167 -33.10 -16.81 -8.16
N GLY A 168 -32.06 -16.42 -8.90
CA GLY A 168 -30.69 -16.68 -8.46
C GLY A 168 -30.39 -15.78 -7.28
N SER A 169 -30.44 -16.32 -6.07
CA SER A 169 -30.10 -15.58 -4.85
C SER A 169 -28.58 -15.42 -4.79
N ALA A 170 -28.11 -14.29 -5.30
CA ALA A 170 -26.80 -13.74 -4.99
C ALA A 170 -27.05 -12.36 -4.40
N CYS A 171 -26.78 -12.24 -3.10
CA CYS A 171 -26.72 -11.00 -2.32
C CYS A 171 -28.06 -10.25 -2.19
N VAL A 172 -28.66 -10.32 -1.00
CA VAL A 172 -29.77 -9.43 -0.57
C VAL A 172 -29.16 -8.20 0.08
#